data_AF-A0A1C5KCX7-F1
#
_entry.id   AF-A0A1C5KCX7-F1
#
_cell.length_a   1.000
_cell.length_b   1.000
_cell.length_c   1.000
_cell.angle_alpha   90.00
_cell.angle_beta   90.00
_cell.angle_gamma   90.00
#
_symmetry.space_group_name_H-M   'P 1'
#
loop_
_entity.id
_entity.type
_entity.pdbx_description
1 polymer ?
#
loop_
_entity_poly.entity_id
_entity_poly.type
_entity_poly.pdbx_seq_one_letter_code
_entity_poly.pdbx_strand_id
1 'polypeptide(L)'
;MSHSLAGEPPSAGRRTAPLTTAVYSAAEWDLLTDLPGRVVVAAAAPGPGRPRRGVAAGLAGLDAVAAGRAFDSDLVRAVVAAIYARHDGAPEPTDRLTDLVDLLAACRAAARVLRRRADPADSAAYRQWVQSVAARVCRATPVGTPGPPAGESPADRRFLERLGGALGLR
;
A
#
# COMPACT_ATOMS: atom_id res chain seq x y z
N MET A 1 22.93 13.67 55.52
CA MET A 1 21.50 13.37 55.30
C MET A 1 21.13 14.02 53.97
N SER A 2 20.96 13.22 52.91
CA SER A 2 19.66 13.10 52.18
C SER A 2 19.50 14.17 51.08
N HIS A 3 19.20 13.95 49.80
CA HIS A 3 19.06 12.78 48.91
C HIS A 3 19.27 13.27 47.47
N SER A 4 19.79 12.41 46.60
CA SER A 4 19.73 12.51 45.13
C SER A 4 18.28 12.65 44.62
N LEU A 5 18.08 13.43 43.56
CA LEU A 5 17.19 13.06 42.46
C LEU A 5 17.77 13.57 41.14
N ALA A 6 18.37 12.62 40.41
CA ALA A 6 18.77 12.77 39.02
C ALA A 6 17.51 12.91 38.16
N GLY A 7 17.38 14.05 37.48
CA GLY A 7 16.48 14.21 36.34
C GLY A 7 17.19 13.74 35.08
N GLU A 8 17.20 12.43 34.85
CA GLU A 8 17.62 11.88 33.56
C GLU A 8 16.54 12.23 32.51
N PRO A 9 16.88 12.86 31.38
CA PRO A 9 15.91 13.09 30.31
C PRO A 9 15.47 11.73 29.75
N PRO A 10 14.22 11.59 29.30
CA PRO A 10 13.74 10.33 28.77
C PRO A 10 14.59 9.98 27.56
N SER A 11 15.27 8.84 27.65
CA SER A 11 15.81 8.14 26.50
C SER A 11 14.62 7.79 25.62
N ALA A 12 14.27 8.69 24.71
CA ALA A 12 13.45 8.40 23.55
C ALA A 12 14.18 7.27 22.84
N GLY A 13 13.74 6.04 23.10
CA GLY A 13 14.30 4.83 22.54
C GLY A 13 14.46 5.08 21.06
N ARG A 14 15.72 5.17 20.61
CA ARG A 14 16.08 5.28 19.22
C ARG A 14 15.43 4.06 18.57
N ARG A 15 14.26 4.23 17.97
CA ARG A 15 13.63 3.20 17.15
C ARG A 15 14.62 2.96 16.04
N THR A 16 15.47 1.96 16.21
CA THR A 16 16.38 1.49 15.17
C THR A 16 15.45 1.04 14.06
N ALA A 17 15.36 1.86 13.02
CA ALA A 17 14.55 1.54 11.87
C ALA A 17 15.04 0.17 11.37
N PRO A 18 14.13 -0.79 11.07
CA PRO A 18 14.53 -2.10 10.57
C PRO A 18 15.56 -1.92 9.45
N LEU A 19 16.57 -2.79 9.36
CA LEU A 19 17.65 -2.67 8.36
C LEU A 19 17.11 -2.50 6.94
N THR A 20 15.96 -3.11 6.65
CA THR A 20 15.23 -2.98 5.38
C THR A 20 14.68 -1.59 5.09
N THR A 21 14.48 -0.74 6.10
CA THR A 21 13.99 0.64 5.97
C THR A 21 15.12 1.67 5.93
N ALA A 22 16.25 1.38 6.56
CA ALA A 22 17.38 2.31 6.69
C ALA A 22 18.04 2.68 5.34
N VAL A 23 17.77 1.89 4.29
CA VAL A 23 18.29 2.11 2.93
C VAL A 23 17.49 3.16 2.13
N TYR A 24 16.35 3.63 2.64
CA TYR A 24 15.48 4.60 1.97
C TYR A 24 15.59 5.99 2.62
N SER A 25 15.56 7.03 1.79
CA SER A 25 15.27 8.39 2.27
C SER A 25 13.82 8.49 2.75
N ALA A 26 13.51 9.50 3.56
CA ALA A 26 12.13 9.73 4.06
C ALA A 26 11.10 9.78 2.92
N ALA A 27 11.39 10.53 1.85
CA ALA A 27 10.49 10.64 0.69
C ALA A 27 10.33 9.33 -0.10
N GLU A 28 11.39 8.53 -0.21
CA GLU A 28 11.31 7.20 -0.82
C GLU A 28 10.46 6.25 0.03
N TRP A 29 10.60 6.33 1.36
CA TRP A 29 9.81 5.53 2.29
C TRP A 29 8.33 5.93 2.32
N ASP A 30 8.05 7.23 2.30
CA ASP A 30 6.69 7.76 2.19
C ASP A 30 6.01 7.30 0.90
N LEU A 31 6.73 7.35 -0.23
CA LEU A 31 6.24 6.82 -1.50
C LEU A 31 5.86 5.34 -1.40
N LEU A 32 6.66 4.51 -0.73
CA LEU A 32 6.40 3.08 -0.57
C LEU A 32 5.24 2.80 0.40
N THR A 33 5.06 3.62 1.42
CA THR A 33 4.00 3.42 2.42
C THR A 33 2.65 4.01 2.00
N ASP A 34 2.63 5.05 1.17
CA ASP A 34 1.38 5.65 0.65
C ASP A 34 0.80 4.88 -0.54
N LEU A 35 1.64 4.21 -1.34
CA LEU A 35 1.22 3.59 -2.59
C LEU A 35 0.08 2.57 -2.43
N PRO A 36 0.10 1.64 -1.45
CA PRO A 36 -0.97 0.67 -1.28
C PRO A 36 -2.34 1.32 -1.04
N GLY A 37 -2.39 2.36 -0.19
CA GLY A 37 -3.63 3.11 0.07
C GLY A 37 -4.17 3.80 -1.18
N ARG A 38 -3.29 4.49 -1.93
CA ARG A 38 -3.65 5.12 -3.22
C ARG A 38 -4.19 4.11 -4.24
N VAL A 39 -3.62 2.90 -4.27
CA VAL A 39 -4.11 1.80 -5.12
C VAL A 39 -5.49 1.35 -4.70
N VAL A 40 -5.80 1.22 -3.41
CA VAL A 40 -7.14 0.88 -2.92
C VAL A 40 -8.16 1.93 -3.40
N VAL A 41 -7.86 3.21 -3.20
CA VAL A 41 -8.75 4.33 -3.60
C VAL A 41 -8.99 4.32 -5.11
N ALA A 42 -7.94 4.24 -5.92
CA ALA A 42 -8.06 4.24 -7.38
C ALA A 42 -8.72 2.98 -7.93
N ALA A 43 -8.52 1.82 -7.28
CA ALA A 43 -9.25 0.62 -7.64
C ALA A 43 -10.74 0.81 -7.33
N ALA A 44 -11.10 1.32 -6.14
CA ALA A 44 -12.48 1.50 -5.72
C ALA A 44 -13.24 2.61 -6.46
N ALA A 45 -12.52 3.56 -7.07
CA ALA A 45 -13.11 4.69 -7.76
C ALA A 45 -14.04 4.26 -8.92
N PRO A 46 -15.25 4.83 -9.00
CA PRO A 46 -16.13 4.62 -10.15
C PRO A 46 -15.53 5.26 -11.41
N GLY A 47 -15.89 4.74 -12.58
CA GLY A 47 -15.45 5.28 -13.86
C GLY A 47 -16.16 4.61 -15.03
N PRO A 48 -15.92 5.07 -16.28
CA PRO A 48 -16.54 4.48 -17.46
C PRO A 48 -16.29 2.96 -17.52
N GLY A 49 -17.36 2.16 -17.50
CA GLY A 49 -17.28 0.70 -17.52
C GLY A 49 -16.86 0.03 -16.22
N ARG A 50 -16.70 0.78 -15.11
CA ARG A 50 -16.45 0.25 -13.77
C ARG A 50 -17.69 0.45 -12.89
N PRO A 51 -18.18 -0.60 -12.22
CA PRO A 51 -19.34 -0.47 -11.34
C PRO A 51 -18.99 0.42 -10.15
N ARG A 52 -20.00 1.12 -9.61
CA ARG A 52 -19.85 1.81 -8.33
C ARG A 52 -19.56 0.77 -7.25
N ARG A 53 -18.45 0.93 -6.55
CA ARG A 53 -18.05 -0.02 -5.51
C ARG A 53 -18.61 0.40 -4.15
N GLY A 54 -19.15 -0.57 -3.44
CA GLY A 54 -19.63 -0.38 -2.08
C GLY A 54 -18.55 -0.63 -1.03
N VAL A 55 -18.96 -0.58 0.23
CA VAL A 55 -18.09 -0.81 1.40
C VAL A 55 -17.29 -2.12 1.30
N ALA A 56 -17.87 -3.17 0.71
CA ALA A 56 -17.20 -4.46 0.52
C ALA A 56 -15.87 -4.36 -0.25
N ALA A 57 -15.76 -3.46 -1.23
CA ALA A 57 -14.52 -3.27 -1.97
C ALA A 57 -13.46 -2.52 -1.16
N GLY A 58 -13.89 -1.55 -0.34
CA GLY A 58 -13.00 -0.87 0.61
C GLY A 58 -12.43 -1.86 1.62
N LEU A 59 -13.29 -2.70 2.23
CA LEU A 59 -12.88 -3.75 3.16
C LEU A 59 -11.93 -4.76 2.50
N ALA A 60 -12.24 -5.23 1.29
CA ALA A 60 -11.35 -6.11 0.54
C ALA A 60 -9.97 -5.48 0.27
N GLY A 61 -9.91 -4.15 0.10
CA GLY A 61 -8.66 -3.40 -0.02
C GLY A 61 -7.86 -3.37 1.28
N LEU A 62 -8.53 -3.07 2.40
CA LEU A 62 -7.91 -3.05 3.73
C LEU A 62 -7.40 -4.45 4.12
N ASP A 63 -8.20 -5.49 3.89
CA ASP A 63 -7.81 -6.88 4.12
C ASP A 63 -6.62 -7.28 3.24
N ALA A 64 -6.57 -6.80 1.99
CA ALA A 64 -5.45 -7.05 1.10
C ALA A 64 -4.15 -6.36 1.56
N VAL A 65 -4.25 -5.14 2.11
CA VAL A 65 -3.11 -4.45 2.72
C VAL A 65 -2.66 -5.21 3.97
N ALA A 66 -3.59 -5.59 4.84
CA ALA A 66 -3.31 -6.37 6.05
C ALA A 66 -2.68 -7.74 5.74
N ALA A 67 -3.07 -8.38 4.63
CA ALA A 67 -2.49 -9.65 4.18
C ALA A 67 -0.97 -9.54 3.91
N GLY A 68 -0.44 -8.33 3.67
CA GLY A 68 0.99 -8.10 3.55
C GLY A 68 1.80 -8.49 4.79
N ARG A 69 1.18 -8.56 5.99
CA ARG A 69 1.85 -9.03 7.22
C ARG A 69 2.30 -10.50 7.13
N ALA A 70 1.63 -11.29 6.30
CA ALA A 70 1.92 -12.71 6.11
C ALA A 70 2.86 -12.99 4.92
N PHE A 71 3.33 -11.96 4.20
CA PHE A 71 4.27 -12.14 3.10
C PHE A 71 5.65 -12.52 3.62
N ASP A 72 6.34 -13.38 2.86
CA ASP A 72 7.74 -13.74 3.11
C ASP A 72 8.71 -12.69 2.52
N SER A 73 8.51 -11.44 2.91
CA SER A 73 9.35 -10.31 2.52
C SER A 73 9.41 -9.33 3.67
N ASP A 74 10.62 -9.08 4.19
CA ASP A 74 10.83 -8.14 5.29
C ASP A 74 10.45 -6.72 4.90
N LEU A 75 10.69 -6.33 3.65
CA LEU A 75 10.23 -5.06 3.11
C LEU A 75 8.71 -4.92 3.18
N VAL A 76 7.96 -5.92 2.70
CA VAL A 76 6.49 -5.86 2.71
C VAL A 76 5.96 -5.78 4.14
N ARG A 77 6.49 -6.60 5.05
CA ARG A 77 6.13 -6.56 6.47
C ARG A 77 6.43 -5.20 7.10
N ALA A 78 7.58 -4.61 6.80
CA ALA A 78 7.97 -3.30 7.30
C ALA A 78 7.07 -2.17 6.77
N VAL A 79 6.70 -2.21 5.48
CA VAL A 79 5.76 -1.24 4.90
C VAL A 79 4.40 -1.33 5.58
N VAL A 80 3.87 -2.53 5.76
CA VAL A 80 2.57 -2.70 6.43
C VAL A 80 2.63 -2.21 7.88
N ALA A 81 3.68 -2.54 8.63
CA ALA A 81 3.86 -2.04 9.98
C ALA A 81 3.89 -0.50 10.03
N ALA A 82 4.57 0.15 9.09
CA ALA A 82 4.62 1.61 9.00
C ALA A 82 3.28 2.25 8.64
N ILE A 83 2.49 1.63 7.75
CA ILE A 83 1.13 2.08 7.43
C ILE A 83 0.28 2.13 8.70
N TYR A 84 0.27 1.06 9.50
CA TYR A 84 -0.52 1.03 10.72
C TYR A 84 0.01 1.97 11.81
N ALA A 85 1.33 2.09 11.97
CA ALA A 85 1.91 3.02 12.95
C ALA A 85 1.63 4.50 12.65
N ARG A 86 1.37 4.87 11.38
CA ARG A 86 1.00 6.23 10.97
C ARG A 86 -0.42 6.60 11.39
N HIS A 87 -1.32 5.62 11.42
CA HIS A 87 -2.73 5.83 11.79
C HIS A 87 -2.94 6.05 13.29
N ASP A 88 -1.95 5.73 14.14
CA ASP A 88 -2.04 5.92 15.59
C ASP A 88 -1.87 7.39 16.04
N GLY A 89 -1.68 8.36 15.14
CA GLY A 89 -1.50 9.76 15.55
C GLY A 89 -1.53 10.87 14.49
N ALA A 90 -1.88 10.59 13.24
CA ALA A 90 -1.92 11.60 12.17
C ALA A 90 -3.36 11.94 11.73
N PRO A 91 -3.66 13.20 11.37
CA PRO A 91 -4.92 13.54 10.73
C PRO A 91 -5.07 12.80 9.40
N GLU A 92 -6.28 12.32 9.12
CA GLU A 92 -6.64 11.60 7.88
C GLU A 92 -6.12 12.37 6.64
N PRO A 93 -5.42 11.70 5.71
CA PRO A 93 -4.98 12.33 4.48
C PRO A 93 -6.19 12.92 3.75
N THR A 94 -6.19 14.24 3.53
CA THR A 94 -7.18 14.92 2.69
C THR A 94 -7.35 14.13 1.40
N ASP A 95 -8.61 13.78 1.12
CA ASP A 95 -9.16 13.07 -0.04
C ASP A 95 -8.66 13.66 -1.36
N ARG A 96 -7.40 13.43 -1.70
CA ARG A 96 -6.91 13.61 -3.05
C ARG A 96 -7.37 12.40 -3.80
N LEU A 97 -8.50 12.58 -4.49
CA LEU A 97 -8.90 11.72 -5.59
C LEU A 97 -7.65 11.45 -6.42
N THR A 98 -7.13 10.23 -6.32
CA THR A 98 -5.86 9.89 -6.94
C THR A 98 -6.11 9.83 -8.44
N ASP A 99 -5.58 10.81 -9.18
CA ASP A 99 -5.53 10.73 -10.63
C ASP A 99 -4.77 9.44 -11.01
N LEU A 100 -5.36 8.66 -11.91
CA LEU A 100 -4.77 7.44 -12.42
C LEU A 100 -3.39 7.70 -13.04
N VAL A 101 -3.19 8.86 -13.69
CA VAL A 101 -1.89 9.22 -14.26
C VAL A 101 -0.83 9.35 -13.16
N ASP A 102 -1.16 10.07 -12.09
CA ASP A 102 -0.28 10.26 -10.94
C ASP A 102 -0.02 8.95 -10.19
N LEU A 103 -1.02 8.07 -10.08
CA LEU A 103 -0.83 6.75 -9.51
C LEU A 103 0.17 5.93 -10.32
N LEU A 104 -0.01 5.86 -11.64
CA LEU A 104 0.88 5.09 -12.50
C LEU A 104 2.29 5.70 -12.51
N ALA A 105 2.42 7.02 -12.38
CA ALA A 105 3.72 7.68 -12.20
C ALA A 105 4.37 7.28 -10.87
N ALA A 106 3.60 7.27 -9.77
CA ALA A 106 4.05 6.83 -8.46
C ALA A 106 4.47 5.34 -8.45
N CYS A 107 3.71 4.45 -9.10
CA CYS A 107 4.09 3.05 -9.27
C CYS A 107 5.43 2.89 -9.99
N ARG A 108 5.66 3.63 -11.08
CA ARG A 108 6.95 3.61 -11.80
C ARG A 108 8.09 4.16 -10.96
N ALA A 109 7.83 5.21 -10.18
CA ALA A 109 8.81 5.76 -9.25
C ALA A 109 9.18 4.74 -8.17
N ALA A 110 8.20 4.09 -7.55
CA ALA A 110 8.42 3.03 -6.56
C ALA A 110 9.22 1.87 -7.17
N ALA A 111 8.86 1.39 -8.36
CA ALA A 111 9.60 0.34 -9.06
C ALA A 111 11.05 0.73 -9.38
N ARG A 112 11.33 2.01 -9.66
CA ARG A 112 12.71 2.51 -9.83
C ARG A 112 13.48 2.54 -8.51
N VAL A 113 12.85 3.00 -7.43
CA VAL A 113 13.46 3.02 -6.09
C VAL A 113 13.81 1.60 -5.64
N LEU A 114 12.85 0.68 -5.73
CA LEU A 114 13.03 -0.72 -5.34
C LEU A 114 14.11 -1.44 -6.14
N ARG A 115 14.23 -1.17 -7.44
CA ARG A 115 15.32 -1.76 -8.25
C ARG A 115 16.70 -1.23 -7.89
N ARG A 116 16.78 -0.02 -7.31
CA ARG A 116 18.06 0.60 -6.93
C ARG A 116 18.49 0.25 -5.50
N ARG A 117 17.53 -0.01 -4.60
CA ARG A 117 17.78 -0.07 -3.16
C ARG A 117 17.45 -1.42 -2.51
N ALA A 118 16.47 -2.16 -3.04
CA ALA A 118 16.05 -3.44 -2.47
C ALA A 118 16.74 -4.60 -3.20
N ASP A 119 16.89 -5.73 -2.51
CA ASP A 119 17.24 -6.96 -3.21
C ASP A 119 16.12 -7.37 -4.20
N PRO A 120 16.43 -8.17 -5.23
CA PRO A 120 15.46 -8.52 -6.26
C PRO A 120 14.20 -9.23 -5.74
N ALA A 121 14.30 -10.00 -4.65
CA ALA A 121 13.19 -10.78 -4.11
C ALA A 121 12.20 -9.86 -3.38
N ASP A 122 12.68 -9.00 -2.47
CA ASP A 122 11.85 -8.00 -1.79
C ASP A 122 11.22 -7.02 -2.78
N SER A 123 12.01 -6.61 -3.77
CA SER A 123 11.57 -5.75 -4.87
C SER A 123 10.39 -6.38 -5.64
N ALA A 124 10.46 -7.68 -5.95
CA ALA A 124 9.40 -8.41 -6.62
C ALA A 124 8.18 -8.64 -5.71
N ALA A 125 8.41 -9.04 -4.46
CA ALA A 125 7.35 -9.29 -3.47
C ALA A 125 6.50 -8.04 -3.22
N TYR A 126 7.13 -6.88 -3.03
CA TYR A 126 6.42 -5.62 -2.86
C TYR A 126 5.53 -5.29 -4.07
N ARG A 127 6.07 -5.40 -5.29
CA ARG A 127 5.30 -5.09 -6.50
C ARG A 127 4.11 -6.04 -6.69
N GLN A 128 4.33 -7.34 -6.48
CA GLN A 128 3.28 -8.34 -6.57
C GLN A 128 2.21 -8.13 -5.50
N TRP A 129 2.62 -7.79 -4.28
CA TRP A 129 1.71 -7.47 -3.19
C TRP A 129 0.81 -6.28 -3.55
N VAL A 130 1.39 -5.16 -4.01
CA VAL A 130 0.62 -3.98 -4.45
C VAL A 130 -0.36 -4.30 -5.59
N GLN A 131 0.06 -5.08 -6.59
CA GLN A 131 -0.83 -5.56 -7.65
C GLN A 131 -1.97 -6.44 -7.09
N SER A 132 -1.66 -7.29 -6.11
CA SER A 132 -2.66 -8.17 -5.48
C SER A 132 -3.70 -7.38 -4.67
N VAL A 133 -3.32 -6.23 -4.10
CA VAL A 133 -4.27 -5.31 -3.44
C VAL A 133 -5.30 -4.82 -4.44
N ALA A 134 -4.85 -4.26 -5.57
CA ALA A 134 -5.74 -3.82 -6.64
C ALA A 134 -6.68 -4.93 -7.12
N ALA A 135 -6.14 -6.14 -7.34
CA ALA A 135 -6.90 -7.27 -7.84
C ALA A 135 -8.02 -7.69 -6.86
N ARG A 136 -7.77 -7.68 -5.55
CA ARG A 136 -8.80 -8.01 -4.54
C ARG A 136 -9.91 -6.97 -4.50
N VAL A 137 -9.58 -5.68 -4.59
CA VAL A 137 -10.59 -4.61 -4.66
C VAL A 137 -11.43 -4.76 -5.95
N CYS A 138 -10.82 -5.10 -7.09
CA CYS A 138 -11.53 -5.30 -8.36
C CYS A 138 -12.45 -6.53 -8.36
N ARG A 139 -12.13 -7.57 -7.61
CA ARG A 139 -12.95 -8.79 -7.50
C ARG A 139 -14.02 -8.72 -6.42
N ALA A 140 -13.96 -7.71 -5.56
CA ALA A 140 -14.96 -7.52 -4.51
C ALA A 140 -16.33 -7.29 -5.13
N THR A 141 -17.21 -8.28 -4.99
CA THR A 141 -18.58 -8.22 -5.49
C THR A 141 -19.45 -7.52 -4.43
N PRO A 142 -20.40 -6.65 -4.82
CA PRO A 142 -21.38 -6.12 -3.87
C PRO A 142 -22.13 -7.27 -3.19
N VAL A 143 -22.20 -7.23 -1.86
CA VAL A 143 -23.02 -8.17 -1.09
C VAL A 143 -24.48 -7.97 -1.49
N GLY A 144 -25.15 -9.04 -1.96
CA GLY A 144 -26.59 -9.03 -2.22
C GLY A 144 -27.02 -8.98 -3.70
N THR A 145 -26.11 -9.07 -4.67
CA THR A 145 -26.48 -9.23 -6.09
C THR A 145 -26.65 -10.73 -6.40
N PRO A 146 -27.87 -11.25 -6.64
CA PRO A 146 -28.05 -12.62 -7.09
C PRO A 146 -27.59 -12.73 -8.54
N GLY A 147 -26.54 -13.50 -8.80
CA GLY A 147 -26.01 -13.75 -10.13
C GLY A 147 -24.66 -14.46 -10.07
N PRO A 148 -24.20 -15.07 -11.18
CA PRO A 148 -22.82 -15.54 -11.26
C PRO A 148 -21.88 -14.36 -10.91
N PRO A 149 -20.73 -14.60 -10.25
CA PRO A 149 -19.78 -13.53 -9.98
C PRO A 149 -19.53 -12.82 -11.31
N ALA A 150 -19.93 -11.56 -11.39
CA ALA A 150 -19.68 -10.79 -12.60
C ALA A 150 -18.17 -10.80 -12.76
N GLY A 151 -17.69 -11.55 -13.77
CA GLY A 151 -16.27 -11.67 -14.02
C GLY A 151 -15.65 -10.28 -14.11
N GLU A 152 -14.36 -10.20 -13.76
CA GLU A 152 -13.64 -8.93 -13.72
C GLU A 152 -13.94 -8.08 -14.96
N SER A 153 -14.46 -6.86 -14.75
CA SER A 153 -14.92 -6.01 -15.85
C SER A 153 -13.77 -5.74 -16.84
N PRO A 154 -14.04 -5.55 -18.14
CA PRO A 154 -12.97 -5.19 -19.09
C PRO A 154 -12.20 -3.94 -18.68
N ALA A 155 -12.86 -3.00 -18.00
CA ALA A 155 -12.22 -1.81 -17.45
C ALA A 155 -11.29 -2.13 -16.27
N ASP A 156 -11.66 -3.06 -15.39
CA ASP A 156 -10.80 -3.54 -14.31
C ASP A 156 -9.58 -4.28 -14.82
N ARG A 157 -9.76 -5.14 -15.81
CA ARG A 157 -8.64 -5.83 -16.46
C ARG A 157 -7.65 -4.84 -17.05
N ARG A 158 -8.14 -3.83 -17.79
CA ARG A 158 -7.30 -2.75 -18.33
C ARG A 158 -6.59 -1.96 -17.24
N PHE A 159 -7.25 -1.70 -16.11
CA PHE A 159 -6.63 -1.04 -14.96
C PHE A 159 -5.50 -1.89 -14.37
N LEU A 160 -5.75 -3.18 -14.09
CA LEU A 160 -4.75 -4.10 -13.56
C LEU A 160 -3.57 -4.29 -14.53
N GLU A 161 -3.83 -4.32 -15.83
CA GLU A 161 -2.80 -4.38 -16.87
C GLU A 161 -1.89 -3.16 -16.86
N ARG A 162 -2.46 -1.94 -16.77
CA ARG A 162 -1.68 -0.70 -16.68
C ARG A 162 -0.90 -0.63 -15.39
N LEU A 163 -1.50 -1.04 -14.28
CA LEU A 163 -0.85 -1.10 -12.97
C LEU A 163 0.35 -2.06 -13.00
N GLY A 164 0.15 -3.28 -13.52
CA GLY A 164 1.20 -4.27 -13.67
C GLY A 164 2.33 -3.80 -14.58
N GLY A 165 2.00 -3.10 -15.67
CA GLY A 165 3.00 -2.46 -16.54
C GLY A 165 3.78 -1.33 -15.83
N ALA A 166 3.11 -0.52 -15.02
CA ALA A 166 3.76 0.56 -14.25
C ALA A 166 4.64 0.03 -13.12
N LEU A 167 4.27 -1.11 -12.53
CA LEU A 167 5.09 -1.81 -11.55
C LEU A 167 6.25 -2.57 -12.22
N GLY A 168 6.12 -2.97 -13.49
CA GLY A 168 7.13 -3.78 -14.17
C GLY A 168 7.03 -5.27 -13.81
N LEU A 169 5.79 -5.77 -13.79
CA LEU A 169 5.44 -7.19 -13.57
C LEU A 169 5.18 -7.94 -14.89
N ARG A 170 5.61 -7.38 -16.01
CA ARG A 170 5.47 -7.95 -17.36
C ARG A 170 6.83 -8.30 -17.93
#